data_AF-U3HZP3-F1
#
_entry.id   AF-U3HZP3-F1
#
_cell.length_a   1.000
_cell.length_b   1.000
_cell.length_c   1.000
_cell.angle_alpha   90.00
_cell.angle_beta   90.00
_cell.angle_gamma   90.00
#
_symmetry.space_group_name_H-M   'P 1'
#
loop_
_entity.id
_entity.type
_entity.pdbx_description
1 polymer ?
#
loop_
_entity_poly.entity_id
_entity_poly.type
_entity_poly.pdbx_seq_one_letter_code
_entity_poly.pdbx_strand_id
1 'polypeptide(L)'
;MRLFQMRRISFGFILLSEQPRGAKCCLHIARMTDCPISVYFIIDTSESIALQTVPIQSLVEQIKQFIPQFIEKLENEVYQNQVSITWMFGGLHYSDVVEIYSPLTRSKDTYLAKLAAIQYLGRGTFTDCAISNMTQQFQSQAARDVKFAVVITDGHVTGSPCGGMKMQAERARDMGIKLFVVAPSEDVYEHGLREIASPPHDLYRSNYSITQKNALTIDENTIERIIKGDPGRPGRSGPPGPPGEKGSPVG
;
A
#
# COMPACT_ATOMS: atom_id res chain seq x y z
N MET A 1 7.78 34.50 9.59
CA MET A 1 8.16 33.08 9.58
C MET A 1 6.90 32.25 9.35
N ARG A 2 6.70 31.74 8.12
CA ARG A 2 5.61 30.79 7.84
C ARG A 2 6.03 29.43 8.38
N LEU A 3 5.35 28.96 9.41
CA LEU A 3 5.50 27.60 9.93
C LEU A 3 5.22 26.62 8.78
N PHE A 4 6.25 25.87 8.36
CA PHE A 4 6.09 24.65 7.58
C PHE A 4 5.29 23.66 8.45
N GLN A 5 3.99 23.60 8.22
CA GLN A 5 3.14 22.56 8.81
C GLN A 5 3.53 21.25 8.12
N MET A 6 4.20 20.35 8.86
CA MET A 6 4.58 19.01 8.40
C MET A 6 3.38 18.30 7.79
N ARG A 7 3.34 18.20 6.46
CA ARG A 7 2.39 17.34 5.74
C ARG A 7 2.89 15.90 5.86
N ARG A 8 2.05 15.03 6.43
CA ARG A 8 2.34 13.61 6.72
C ARG A 8 2.21 12.76 5.45
N ILE A 9 2.91 11.63 5.46
CA ILE A 9 3.26 10.76 4.33
C ILE A 9 2.08 9.81 3.99
N SER A 10 1.82 9.56 2.70
CA SER A 10 0.71 8.78 2.12
C SER A 10 1.03 8.38 0.67
N PHE A 11 0.25 7.55 -0.04
CA PHE A 11 0.47 7.30 -1.48
C PHE A 11 0.60 8.62 -2.26
N GLY A 12 -0.31 9.59 -2.03
CA GLY A 12 -0.24 10.90 -2.65
C GLY A 12 0.99 11.72 -2.25
N PHE A 13 1.43 11.65 -0.98
CA PHE A 13 2.66 12.32 -0.54
C PHE A 13 3.92 11.61 -1.02
N ILE A 14 3.98 10.27 -1.06
CA ILE A 14 5.11 9.48 -1.56
C ILE A 14 5.33 9.79 -3.04
N LEU A 15 4.25 9.91 -3.81
CA LEU A 15 4.32 10.32 -5.21
C LEU A 15 4.86 11.75 -5.40
N LEU A 16 4.64 12.64 -4.44
CA LEU A 16 5.14 14.02 -4.46
C LEU A 16 6.52 14.19 -3.79
N SER A 17 6.87 13.36 -2.80
CA SER A 17 8.07 13.48 -1.96
C SER A 17 9.25 12.66 -2.45
N GLU A 18 8.99 11.58 -3.19
CA GLU A 18 10.04 10.82 -3.88
C GLU A 18 10.30 11.35 -5.29
N GLN A 19 10.18 12.67 -5.50
CA GLN A 19 11.09 13.29 -6.46
C GLN A 19 12.48 13.24 -5.84
N PRO A 20 13.40 12.39 -6.35
CA PRO A 20 14.71 12.28 -5.77
C PRO A 20 15.41 13.63 -5.93
N ARG A 21 16.07 14.12 -4.87
CA ARG A 21 17.05 15.20 -4.99
C ARG A 21 18.18 14.73 -5.91
N GLY A 22 18.01 14.90 -7.21
CA GLY A 22 19.00 14.59 -8.25
C GLY A 22 18.68 13.43 -9.19
N ALA A 23 17.67 12.58 -8.97
CA ALA A 23 17.23 11.62 -9.98
C ALA A 23 16.06 12.20 -10.76
N LYS A 24 16.32 12.52 -12.02
CA LYS A 24 15.33 12.89 -13.03
C LYS A 24 14.43 11.69 -13.36
N CYS A 25 13.58 11.26 -12.42
CA CYS A 25 12.21 11.02 -12.85
C CYS A 25 11.70 12.43 -13.14
N CYS A 26 11.32 12.74 -14.39
CA CYS A 26 11.18 14.08 -14.99
C CYS A 26 12.41 14.57 -15.78
N LEU A 27 12.51 14.14 -17.05
CA LEU A 27 13.24 14.91 -18.05
C LEU A 27 12.42 16.18 -18.32
N HIS A 28 13.04 17.34 -18.12
CA HIS A 28 12.46 18.66 -18.37
C HIS A 28 12.23 18.82 -19.88
N ILE A 29 11.10 18.34 -20.39
CA ILE A 29 10.57 18.72 -21.69
C ILE A 29 9.38 19.62 -21.41
N ALA A 30 9.32 20.75 -22.08
CA ALA A 30 8.55 21.95 -21.74
C ALA A 30 7.01 21.83 -21.69
N ARG A 31 6.40 20.63 -21.59
CA ARG A 31 4.95 20.40 -21.36
C ARG A 31 4.73 19.03 -20.72
N MET A 32 4.10 18.99 -19.53
CA MET A 32 3.61 17.83 -18.75
C MET A 32 4.62 16.70 -18.47
N THR A 33 4.77 16.36 -17.19
CA THR A 33 5.73 15.33 -16.75
C THR A 33 5.05 13.96 -16.63
N ASP A 34 5.50 12.96 -17.38
CA ASP A 34 4.98 11.58 -17.31
C ASP A 34 5.61 10.80 -16.14
N CYS A 35 4.77 10.27 -15.25
CA CYS A 35 5.16 9.51 -14.07
C CYS A 35 4.49 8.12 -14.11
N PRO A 36 5.21 7.10 -14.59
CA PRO A 36 4.74 5.73 -14.53
C PRO A 36 4.69 5.23 -13.08
N ILE A 37 3.52 4.80 -12.64
CA ILE A 37 3.30 4.21 -11.32
C ILE A 37 2.76 2.81 -11.51
N SER A 38 3.37 1.86 -10.81
CA SER A 38 2.97 0.46 -10.84
C SER A 38 2.53 0.01 -9.46
N VAL A 39 1.34 -0.57 -9.40
CA VAL A 39 0.76 -1.12 -8.17
C VAL A 39 0.53 -2.62 -8.40
N TYR A 40 1.14 -3.43 -7.54
CA TYR A 40 1.01 -4.88 -7.60
C TYR A 40 0.27 -5.43 -6.39
N PHE A 41 -0.79 -6.19 -6.60
CA PHE A 41 -1.56 -6.78 -5.50
C PHE A 41 -1.11 -8.22 -5.25
N ILE A 42 -0.81 -8.54 -3.99
CA ILE A 42 -0.50 -9.89 -3.54
C ILE A 42 -1.63 -10.32 -2.62
N ILE A 43 -2.42 -11.31 -3.04
CA ILE A 43 -3.64 -11.72 -2.34
C ILE A 43 -3.44 -13.07 -1.67
N ASP A 44 -3.51 -13.09 -0.34
CA ASP A 44 -3.52 -14.33 0.42
C ASP A 44 -4.89 -15.01 0.31
N THR A 45 -4.89 -16.19 -0.29
CA THR A 45 -6.05 -17.08 -0.44
C THR A 45 -5.81 -18.40 0.28
N SER A 46 -5.04 -18.37 1.37
CA SER A 46 -4.81 -19.52 2.24
C SER A 46 -6.03 -19.81 3.13
N GLU A 47 -5.98 -20.99 3.77
CA GLU A 47 -7.00 -21.44 4.69
C GLU A 47 -7.15 -20.53 5.92
N SER A 48 -6.05 -19.93 6.40
CA SER A 48 -6.10 -19.00 7.53
C SER A 48 -6.89 -17.73 7.24
N ILE A 49 -7.11 -17.38 5.96
CA ILE A 49 -7.98 -16.29 5.52
C ILE A 49 -9.42 -16.76 5.32
N ALA A 50 -9.61 -17.83 4.54
CA ALA A 50 -10.95 -18.24 4.13
C ALA A 50 -11.82 -18.77 5.28
N LEU A 51 -11.20 -19.24 6.37
CA LEU A 51 -11.89 -19.77 7.54
C LEU A 51 -12.15 -18.73 8.64
N GLN A 52 -11.71 -17.49 8.50
CA GLN A 52 -11.95 -16.45 9.53
C GLN A 52 -13.42 -16.05 9.65
N THR A 53 -14.22 -16.28 8.61
CA THR A 53 -15.60 -15.79 8.52
C THR A 53 -16.52 -16.88 8.01
N VAL A 54 -17.80 -16.81 8.39
CA VAL A 54 -18.87 -17.63 7.82
C VAL A 54 -19.81 -16.70 7.03
N PRO A 55 -20.14 -17.00 5.76
CA PRO A 55 -19.70 -18.15 4.95
C PRO A 55 -18.18 -18.22 4.67
N ILE A 56 -17.67 -19.44 4.45
CA ILE A 56 -16.28 -19.66 4.03
C ILE A 56 -16.01 -18.89 2.74
N GLN A 57 -14.80 -18.35 2.59
CA GLN A 57 -14.36 -17.51 1.45
C GLN A 57 -15.03 -16.13 1.35
N SER A 58 -15.99 -15.76 2.21
CA SER A 58 -16.57 -14.41 2.17
C SER A 58 -15.51 -13.32 2.25
N LEU A 59 -14.46 -13.54 3.04
CA LEU A 59 -13.35 -12.60 3.14
C LEU A 59 -12.54 -12.45 1.83
N VAL A 60 -12.37 -13.53 1.07
CA VAL A 60 -11.71 -13.50 -0.25
C VAL A 60 -12.56 -12.70 -1.24
N GLU A 61 -13.88 -12.85 -1.19
CA GLU A 61 -14.79 -12.02 -2.01
C GLU A 61 -14.75 -10.54 -1.60
N GLN A 62 -14.64 -10.24 -0.29
CA GLN A 62 -14.43 -8.86 0.17
C GLN A 62 -13.10 -8.27 -0.36
N ILE A 63 -12.03 -9.06 -0.42
CA ILE A 63 -10.76 -8.63 -1.01
C ILE A 63 -10.94 -8.29 -2.51
N LYS A 64 -11.65 -9.16 -3.25
CA LYS A 64 -11.94 -8.96 -4.68
C LYS A 64 -12.79 -7.71 -4.94
N GLN A 65 -13.63 -7.31 -3.98
CA GLN A 65 -14.42 -6.07 -4.05
C GLN A 65 -13.65 -4.82 -3.57
N PHE A 66 -12.71 -4.98 -2.64
CA PHE A 66 -11.86 -3.89 -2.12
C PHE A 66 -10.94 -3.32 -3.20
N ILE A 67 -10.29 -4.18 -3.99
CA ILE A 67 -9.27 -3.75 -4.97
C ILE A 67 -9.84 -2.80 -6.04
N PRO A 68 -11.01 -3.07 -6.67
CA PRO A 68 -11.63 -2.12 -7.60
C PRO A 68 -11.87 -0.74 -6.98
N GLN A 69 -12.42 -0.68 -5.75
CA GLN A 69 -12.68 0.57 -5.05
C GLN A 69 -11.39 1.32 -4.70
N PHE A 70 -10.35 0.57 -4.32
CA PHE A 70 -9.02 1.12 -4.07
C PHE A 70 -8.44 1.76 -5.33
N ILE A 71 -8.48 1.05 -6.47
CA ILE A 71 -7.97 1.56 -7.76
C ILE A 71 -8.76 2.80 -8.20
N GLU A 72 -10.08 2.78 -8.09
CA GLU A 72 -10.92 3.92 -8.46
C GLU A 72 -10.57 5.18 -7.64
N LYS A 73 -10.47 5.07 -6.31
CA LYS A 73 -10.08 6.19 -5.47
C LYS A 73 -8.64 6.65 -5.77
N LEU A 74 -7.73 5.72 -6.05
CA LEU A 74 -6.33 6.02 -6.35
C LEU A 74 -6.17 6.83 -7.64
N GLU A 75 -6.91 6.48 -8.69
CA GLU A 75 -6.89 7.18 -9.98
C GLU A 75 -7.55 8.57 -9.91
N ASN A 76 -8.57 8.72 -9.06
CA ASN A 76 -9.34 9.96 -8.91
C ASN A 76 -8.63 11.05 -8.07
N GLU A 77 -7.51 10.74 -7.42
CA GLU A 77 -6.76 11.75 -6.70
C GLU A 77 -6.20 12.82 -7.65
N VAL A 78 -6.52 14.09 -7.38
CA VAL A 78 -6.19 15.22 -8.25
C VAL A 78 -4.72 15.62 -8.07
N TYR A 79 -3.86 15.19 -8.98
CA TYR A 79 -2.45 15.59 -9.03
C TYR A 79 -2.29 16.92 -9.80
N GLN A 80 -2.58 18.02 -9.11
CA GLN A 80 -2.28 19.44 -9.44
C GLN A 80 -1.82 19.76 -10.89
N ASN A 81 -2.61 19.46 -11.92
CA ASN A 81 -2.51 19.89 -13.34
C ASN A 81 -1.10 19.95 -14.01
N GLN A 82 -0.05 19.36 -13.42
CA GLN A 82 1.35 19.49 -13.83
C GLN A 82 2.02 18.13 -14.10
N VAL A 83 1.43 17.03 -13.60
CA VAL A 83 1.95 15.66 -13.75
C VAL A 83 0.91 14.81 -14.47
N SER A 84 1.33 14.11 -15.52
CA SER A 84 0.57 13.04 -16.17
C SER A 84 0.99 11.73 -15.51
N ILE A 85 0.05 11.01 -14.91
CA ILE A 85 0.32 9.72 -14.30
C ILE A 85 -0.11 8.62 -15.24
N THR A 86 0.77 7.64 -15.46
CA THR A 86 0.44 6.42 -16.20
C THR A 86 0.41 5.25 -15.23
N TRP A 87 -0.76 4.66 -15.03
CA TRP A 87 -0.94 3.54 -14.11
C TRP A 87 -0.68 2.19 -14.77
N MET A 88 -0.06 1.30 -14.01
CA MET A 88 0.05 -0.12 -14.33
C MET A 88 -0.38 -0.95 -13.13
N PHE A 89 -1.18 -1.99 -13.39
CA PHE A 89 -1.67 -2.90 -12.37
C PHE A 89 -1.23 -4.32 -12.68
N GLY A 90 -0.77 -5.03 -11.66
CA GLY A 90 -0.44 -6.44 -11.72
C GLY A 90 -0.91 -7.14 -10.46
N GLY A 91 -0.98 -8.46 -10.48
CA GLY A 91 -1.33 -9.18 -9.28
C GLY A 91 -1.18 -10.68 -9.37
N LEU A 92 -1.03 -11.25 -8.18
CA LEU A 92 -0.98 -12.68 -7.93
C LEU A 92 -1.81 -13.00 -6.68
N HIS A 93 -2.25 -14.24 -6.57
CA HIS A 93 -2.77 -14.78 -5.32
C HIS A 93 -2.01 -16.05 -4.93
N TYR A 94 -2.06 -16.41 -3.65
CA TYR A 94 -1.25 -17.50 -3.15
C TYR A 94 -1.88 -18.24 -1.97
N SER A 95 -1.35 -19.45 -1.73
CA SER A 95 -1.48 -20.24 -0.50
C SER A 95 -0.14 -20.97 -0.29
N ASP A 96 -0.07 -22.29 -0.42
CA ASP A 96 1.17 -23.07 -0.62
C ASP A 96 1.71 -23.02 -2.07
N VAL A 97 0.92 -22.51 -3.01
CA VAL A 97 1.31 -22.21 -4.39
C VAL A 97 1.08 -20.74 -4.73
N VAL A 98 1.73 -20.25 -5.79
CA VAL A 98 1.61 -18.86 -6.24
C VAL A 98 1.06 -18.83 -7.67
N GLU A 99 -0.04 -18.12 -7.88
CA GLU A 99 -0.66 -17.94 -9.20
C GLU A 99 -0.70 -16.46 -9.59
N ILE A 100 -0.01 -16.12 -10.68
CA ILE A 100 -0.03 -14.79 -11.26
C ILE A 100 -1.27 -14.67 -12.16
N TYR A 101 -2.35 -14.07 -11.64
CA TYR A 101 -3.56 -13.85 -12.42
C TYR A 101 -3.37 -12.73 -13.46
N SER A 102 -2.54 -11.73 -13.17
CA SER A 102 -2.20 -10.67 -14.13
C SER A 102 -0.73 -10.25 -14.05
N PRO A 103 0.03 -10.30 -15.16
CA PRO A 103 1.24 -9.52 -15.26
C PRO A 103 0.90 -8.02 -15.21
N LEU A 104 1.91 -7.17 -15.02
CA LEU A 104 1.74 -5.72 -15.05
C LEU A 104 1.19 -5.26 -16.41
N THR A 105 0.05 -4.57 -16.38
CA THR A 105 -0.64 -4.07 -17.57
C THR A 105 -1.17 -2.66 -17.35
N ARG A 106 -1.26 -1.88 -18.43
CA ARG A 106 -1.94 -0.57 -18.44
C ARG A 106 -3.46 -0.69 -18.59
N SER A 107 -3.96 -1.88 -18.96
CA SER A 107 -5.39 -2.12 -19.12
C SER A 107 -6.02 -2.47 -17.77
N LYS A 108 -6.64 -1.47 -17.14
CA LYS A 108 -7.41 -1.65 -15.90
C LYS A 108 -8.51 -2.70 -16.09
N ASP A 109 -9.25 -2.65 -17.19
CA ASP A 109 -10.36 -3.57 -17.44
C ASP A 109 -9.88 -5.03 -17.57
N THR A 110 -8.76 -5.25 -18.26
CA THR A 110 -8.16 -6.59 -18.35
C THR A 110 -7.69 -7.09 -16.99
N TYR A 111 -7.09 -6.22 -16.18
CA TYR A 111 -6.67 -6.54 -14.83
C TYR A 111 -7.87 -6.91 -13.94
N LEU A 112 -8.93 -6.09 -13.93
CA LEU A 112 -10.12 -6.31 -13.10
C LEU A 112 -10.89 -7.57 -13.53
N ALA A 113 -10.98 -7.87 -14.82
CA ALA A 113 -11.60 -9.10 -15.30
C ALA A 113 -10.86 -10.35 -14.81
N LYS A 114 -9.52 -10.32 -14.80
CA LYS A 114 -8.69 -11.42 -14.29
C LYS A 114 -8.78 -11.56 -12.77
N LEU A 115 -8.82 -10.45 -12.05
CA LEU A 115 -9.05 -10.42 -10.60
C LEU A 115 -10.38 -11.08 -10.22
N ALA A 116 -11.46 -10.77 -10.96
CA ALA A 116 -12.78 -11.34 -10.70
C ALA A 116 -12.82 -12.87 -10.88
N ALA A 117 -11.96 -13.40 -11.76
CA ALA A 117 -11.87 -14.82 -12.07
C ALA A 117 -11.01 -15.64 -11.09
N ILE A 118 -10.34 -14.99 -10.12
CA ILE A 118 -9.53 -15.69 -9.11
C ILE A 118 -10.40 -16.69 -8.34
N GLN A 119 -9.83 -17.89 -8.19
CA GLN A 119 -10.39 -18.96 -7.40
C GLN A 119 -9.56 -19.16 -6.14
N TYR A 120 -10.23 -19.44 -5.03
CA TYR A 120 -9.57 -19.75 -3.78
C TYR A 120 -8.73 -21.04 -3.89
N LEU A 121 -7.44 -20.95 -3.53
CA LEU A 121 -6.53 -22.10 -3.56
C LEU A 121 -6.69 -22.96 -2.29
N GLY A 122 -6.67 -22.32 -1.13
CA GLY A 122 -6.58 -22.97 0.17
C GLY A 122 -5.28 -23.72 0.41
N ARG A 123 -5.12 -24.20 1.65
CA ARG A 123 -3.98 -24.99 2.15
C ARG A 123 -2.65 -24.24 2.21
N GLY A 124 -2.08 -24.16 3.41
CA GLY A 124 -0.76 -23.57 3.63
C GLY A 124 -0.62 -22.10 3.24
N THR A 125 0.50 -21.50 3.62
CA THR A 125 0.77 -20.08 3.38
C THR A 125 2.28 -19.86 3.19
N PHE A 126 2.72 -19.74 1.93
CA PHE A 126 4.11 -19.49 1.50
C PHE A 126 4.29 -18.06 1.01
N THR A 127 4.17 -17.11 1.93
CA THR A 127 4.26 -15.67 1.67
C THR A 127 5.60 -15.25 1.08
N ASP A 128 6.68 -15.94 1.43
CA ASP A 128 8.02 -15.68 0.89
C ASP A 128 8.09 -15.92 -0.63
N CYS A 129 7.46 -16.99 -1.13
CA CYS A 129 7.35 -17.27 -2.55
C CYS A 129 6.49 -16.25 -3.27
N ALA A 130 5.39 -15.80 -2.65
CA ALA A 130 4.54 -14.76 -3.20
C ALA A 130 5.31 -13.44 -3.39
N ILE A 131 6.05 -12.99 -2.37
CA ILE A 131 6.87 -11.77 -2.44
C ILE A 131 7.99 -11.93 -3.47
N SER A 132 8.66 -13.08 -3.52
CA SER A 132 9.70 -13.37 -4.52
C SER A 132 9.14 -13.27 -5.95
N ASN A 133 7.99 -13.90 -6.24
CA ASN A 133 7.37 -13.86 -7.56
C ASN A 133 6.92 -12.44 -7.95
N MET A 134 6.32 -11.69 -7.03
CA MET A 134 5.96 -10.29 -7.26
C MET A 134 7.20 -9.46 -7.59
N THR A 135 8.29 -9.63 -6.84
CA THR A 135 9.55 -8.91 -7.04
C THR A 135 10.11 -9.15 -8.45
N GLN A 136 9.97 -10.37 -8.97
CA GLN A 136 10.37 -10.71 -10.34
C GLN A 136 9.56 -9.97 -11.41
N GLN A 137 8.29 -9.65 -11.15
CA GLN A 137 7.45 -8.89 -12.10
C GLN A 137 7.98 -7.47 -12.35
N PHE A 138 8.78 -6.93 -11.42
CA PHE A 138 9.35 -5.59 -11.51
C PHE A 138 10.74 -5.54 -12.16
N GLN A 139 11.32 -6.67 -12.57
CA GLN A 139 12.69 -6.73 -13.12
C GLN A 139 12.86 -5.94 -14.42
N SER A 140 11.84 -5.89 -15.27
CA SER A 140 11.87 -5.16 -16.54
C SER A 140 11.53 -3.67 -16.40
N GLN A 141 11.10 -3.23 -15.22
CA GLN A 141 10.77 -1.82 -14.96
C GLN A 141 12.02 -0.99 -14.71
N ALA A 142 12.00 0.26 -15.17
CA ALA A 142 13.12 1.15 -14.99
C ALA A 142 13.33 1.48 -13.50
N ALA A 143 14.57 1.83 -13.13
CA ALA A 143 14.90 2.23 -11.76
C ALA A 143 14.15 3.50 -11.30
N ARG A 144 13.66 4.30 -12.24
CA ARG A 144 12.93 5.54 -11.97
C ARG A 144 11.42 5.33 -11.74
N ASP A 145 10.88 4.16 -12.07
CA ASP A 145 9.45 3.89 -11.97
C ASP A 145 9.04 3.80 -10.50
N VAL A 146 7.88 4.34 -10.13
CA VAL A 146 7.39 4.25 -8.75
C VAL A 146 6.69 2.91 -8.57
N LYS A 147 7.21 2.08 -7.66
CA LYS A 147 6.78 0.69 -7.47
C LYS A 147 6.15 0.50 -6.10
N PHE A 148 4.91 0.05 -6.10
CA PHE A 148 4.19 -0.31 -4.88
C PHE A 148 3.71 -1.75 -4.98
N ALA A 149 3.75 -2.45 -3.85
CA ALA A 149 3.01 -3.68 -3.66
C ALA A 149 2.05 -3.52 -2.48
N VAL A 150 0.79 -3.95 -2.68
CA VAL A 150 -0.23 -4.04 -1.63
C VAL A 150 -0.39 -5.52 -1.31
N VAL A 151 0.16 -5.92 -0.16
CA VAL A 151 0.13 -7.29 0.35
C VAL A 151 -1.08 -7.44 1.26
N ILE A 152 -2.00 -8.31 0.87
CA ILE A 152 -3.24 -8.57 1.60
C ILE A 152 -3.12 -9.95 2.23
N THR A 153 -2.90 -10.00 3.55
CA THR A 153 -2.64 -11.23 4.31
C THR A 153 -2.92 -11.00 5.80
N ASP A 154 -3.16 -12.08 6.55
CA ASP A 154 -3.24 -12.08 8.01
C ASP A 154 -1.86 -12.24 8.68
N GLY A 155 -0.81 -12.49 7.89
CA GLY A 155 0.58 -12.58 8.35
C GLY A 155 0.99 -13.96 8.85
N HIS A 156 0.09 -14.95 8.83
CA HIS A 156 0.44 -16.32 9.18
C HIS A 156 1.22 -16.98 8.03
N VAL A 157 2.19 -17.83 8.38
CA VAL A 157 2.94 -18.63 7.42
C VAL A 157 2.99 -20.08 7.87
N THR A 158 2.91 -21.02 6.93
CA THR A 158 3.06 -22.46 7.25
C THR A 158 4.40 -23.02 6.76
N GLY A 159 5.17 -22.24 6.00
CA GLY A 159 6.48 -22.62 5.50
C GLY A 159 7.18 -21.47 4.78
N SER A 160 8.44 -21.69 4.40
CA SER A 160 9.23 -20.69 3.67
C SER A 160 10.22 -21.33 2.69
N PRO A 161 9.74 -22.04 1.66
CA PRO A 161 10.61 -22.73 0.71
C PRO A 161 11.38 -21.78 -0.22
N CYS A 162 11.00 -20.50 -0.27
CA CYS A 162 11.68 -19.47 -1.05
C CYS A 162 12.67 -18.65 -0.20
N GLY A 163 13.06 -19.09 1.00
CA GLY A 163 14.14 -18.50 1.78
C GLY A 163 13.71 -17.47 2.83
N GLY A 164 12.42 -17.39 3.16
CA GLY A 164 11.94 -16.66 4.32
C GLY A 164 11.30 -15.31 3.99
N MET A 165 10.19 -15.03 4.68
CA MET A 165 9.34 -13.85 4.46
C MET A 165 10.11 -12.54 4.62
N LYS A 166 10.79 -12.33 5.75
CA LYS A 166 11.63 -11.15 6.00
C LYS A 166 12.67 -10.92 4.89
N MET A 167 13.37 -11.98 4.48
CA MET A 167 14.43 -11.84 3.48
C MET A 167 13.87 -11.43 2.11
N GLN A 168 12.74 -12.00 1.70
CA GLN A 168 12.11 -11.63 0.43
C GLN A 168 11.55 -10.20 0.47
N ALA A 169 11.02 -9.77 1.61
CA ALA A 169 10.60 -8.38 1.80
C ALA A 169 11.77 -7.39 1.76
N GLU A 170 12.95 -7.75 2.29
CA GLU A 170 14.18 -6.94 2.15
C GLU A 170 14.62 -6.84 0.69
N ARG A 171 14.63 -7.95 -0.06
CA ARG A 171 14.97 -7.94 -1.50
C ARG A 171 14.03 -7.08 -2.34
N ALA A 172 12.73 -7.13 -2.06
CA ALA A 172 11.75 -6.27 -2.72
C ALA A 172 12.03 -4.79 -2.45
N ARG A 173 12.35 -4.43 -1.19
CA ARG A 173 12.71 -3.07 -0.79
C ARG A 173 14.00 -2.59 -1.45
N ASP A 174 15.01 -3.45 -1.58
CA ASP A 174 16.26 -3.14 -2.27
C ASP A 174 16.04 -2.85 -3.77
N MET A 175 14.97 -3.40 -4.36
CA MET A 175 14.52 -3.08 -5.72
C MET A 175 13.65 -1.81 -5.82
N GLY A 176 13.50 -1.07 -4.72
CA GLY A 176 12.70 0.15 -4.65
C GLY A 176 11.19 -0.08 -4.56
N ILE A 177 10.75 -1.32 -4.25
CA ILE A 177 9.34 -1.64 -4.11
C ILE A 177 8.90 -1.32 -2.68
N LYS A 178 7.86 -0.51 -2.56
CA LYS A 178 7.26 -0.19 -1.27
C LYS A 178 6.12 -1.14 -0.95
N LEU A 179 6.25 -1.83 0.17
CA LEU A 179 5.31 -2.87 0.61
C LEU A 179 4.32 -2.29 1.62
N PHE A 180 3.10 -2.03 1.16
CA PHE A 180 1.94 -1.78 2.03
C PHE A 180 1.33 -3.11 2.43
N VAL A 181 0.99 -3.25 3.72
CA VAL A 181 0.37 -4.47 4.24
C VAL A 181 -1.01 -4.13 4.78
N VAL A 182 -2.02 -4.79 4.20
CA VAL A 182 -3.42 -4.61 4.54
C VAL A 182 -3.96 -5.94 5.04
N ALA A 183 -4.47 -5.94 6.26
CA ALA A 183 -5.13 -7.12 6.79
C ALA A 183 -6.50 -7.30 6.14
N PRO A 184 -6.97 -8.53 5.92
CA PRO A 184 -8.33 -8.72 5.44
C PRO A 184 -9.36 -8.52 6.58
N SER A 185 -8.99 -8.86 7.82
CA SER A 185 -9.81 -8.66 9.04
C SER A 185 -8.94 -8.20 10.22
N GLU A 186 -9.52 -8.14 11.43
CA GLU A 186 -8.77 -7.90 12.68
C GLU A 186 -8.03 -9.13 13.22
N ASP A 187 -8.34 -10.34 12.73
CA ASP A 187 -7.67 -11.57 13.15
C ASP A 187 -6.36 -11.76 12.37
N VAL A 188 -5.26 -11.32 12.99
CA VAL A 188 -3.95 -11.21 12.34
C VAL A 188 -2.80 -11.59 13.25
N TYR A 189 -1.72 -12.08 12.64
CA TYR A 189 -0.41 -12.16 13.24
C TYR A 189 0.41 -10.91 12.92
N GLU A 190 0.29 -9.90 13.78
CA GLU A 190 0.88 -8.56 13.55
C GLU A 190 2.41 -8.59 13.34
N HIS A 191 3.14 -9.49 14.02
CA HIS A 191 4.58 -9.61 13.80
C HIS A 191 4.89 -10.01 12.35
N GLY A 192 4.13 -10.96 11.79
CA GLY A 192 4.27 -11.37 10.39
C GLY A 192 3.97 -10.22 9.43
N LEU A 193 2.91 -9.45 9.69
CA LEU A 193 2.58 -8.27 8.88
C LEU A 193 3.71 -7.24 8.87
N ARG A 194 4.36 -6.99 10.02
CA ARG A 194 5.46 -6.03 10.14
C ARG A 194 6.78 -6.52 9.52
N GLU A 195 6.97 -7.83 9.38
CA GLU A 195 8.13 -8.36 8.64
C GLU A 195 8.04 -8.07 7.13
N ILE A 196 6.82 -8.01 6.60
CA ILE A 196 6.55 -7.71 5.18
C ILE A 196 6.58 -6.20 4.94
N ALA A 197 5.95 -5.42 5.83
CA ALA A 197 5.73 -3.99 5.62
C ALA A 197 7.05 -3.22 5.48
N SER A 198 7.04 -2.20 4.62
CA SER A 198 8.15 -1.26 4.57
C SER A 198 8.18 -0.36 5.82
N PRO A 199 9.37 0.09 6.29
CA PRO A 199 9.45 1.12 7.31
C PRO A 199 9.17 2.51 6.69
N PRO A 200 8.60 3.46 7.44
CA PRO A 200 8.09 3.32 8.81
C PRO A 200 6.74 2.58 8.85
N HIS A 201 6.54 1.71 9.85
CA HIS A 201 5.32 0.90 9.96
C HIS A 201 4.05 1.74 10.16
N ASP A 202 4.15 2.91 10.79
CA ASP A 202 3.04 3.87 10.94
C ASP A 202 2.49 4.40 9.60
N LEU A 203 3.18 4.11 8.49
CA LEU A 203 2.77 4.45 7.14
C LEU A 203 2.34 3.22 6.35
N TYR A 204 3.16 2.17 6.33
CA TYR A 204 2.94 1.01 5.45
C TYR A 204 2.11 -0.11 6.11
N ARG A 205 1.87 -0.02 7.43
CA ARG A 205 1.07 -0.95 8.24
C ARG A 205 0.43 -0.21 9.44
N SER A 206 -0.38 0.82 9.18
CA SER A 206 -1.08 1.61 10.23
C SER A 206 -2.44 0.97 10.60
N ASN A 207 -2.44 -0.31 10.99
CA ASN A 207 -3.67 -1.09 11.24
C ASN A 207 -4.68 -0.99 10.07
N TYR A 208 -4.20 -1.16 8.84
CA TYR A 208 -5.06 -1.25 7.66
C TYR A 208 -5.80 -2.58 7.69
N SER A 209 -7.13 -2.54 7.60
CA SER A 209 -8.00 -3.71 7.50
C SER A 209 -9.03 -3.49 6.39
N ILE A 210 -9.31 -4.51 5.58
CA ILE A 210 -10.34 -4.45 4.54
C ILE A 210 -11.72 -4.40 5.16
N THR A 211 -11.96 -5.20 6.20
CA THR A 211 -13.27 -5.29 6.87
C THR A 211 -13.27 -4.55 8.20
N GLN A 212 -14.44 -4.01 8.58
CA GLN A 212 -14.67 -3.44 9.90
C GLN A 212 -14.86 -4.54 10.95
N LYS A 213 -14.59 -4.21 12.22
CA LYS A 213 -14.83 -5.13 13.35
C LYS A 213 -16.27 -5.64 13.34
N ASN A 214 -16.44 -6.97 13.27
CA ASN A 214 -17.73 -7.66 13.27
C ASN A 214 -18.64 -7.37 12.06
N ALA A 215 -18.10 -6.87 10.95
CA ALA A 215 -18.87 -6.66 9.72
C ALA A 215 -18.06 -7.08 8.48
N LEU A 216 -18.68 -7.86 7.60
CA LEU A 216 -18.14 -8.18 6.27
C LEU A 216 -18.33 -7.01 5.29
N THR A 217 -18.21 -5.78 5.75
CA THR A 217 -18.33 -4.58 4.91
C THR A 217 -16.95 -3.95 4.74
N ILE A 218 -16.65 -3.49 3.53
CA ILE A 218 -15.38 -2.81 3.24
C ILE A 218 -15.28 -1.52 4.07
N ASP A 219 -14.17 -1.35 4.76
CA ASP A 219 -13.82 -0.11 5.45
C ASP A 219 -13.19 0.88 4.46
N GLU A 220 -14.02 1.72 3.84
CA GLU A 220 -13.53 2.77 2.94
C GLU A 220 -12.52 3.72 3.60
N ASN A 221 -12.57 3.90 4.93
CA ASN A 221 -11.60 4.74 5.63
C ASN A 221 -10.19 4.17 5.51
N THR A 222 -10.04 2.84 5.45
CA THR A 222 -8.73 2.23 5.24
C THR A 222 -8.16 2.59 3.87
N ILE A 223 -8.98 2.63 2.82
CA ILE A 223 -8.54 3.10 1.49
C ILE A 223 -8.08 4.56 1.58
N GLU A 224 -8.87 5.43 2.20
CA GLU A 224 -8.54 6.85 2.37
C GLU A 224 -7.23 7.03 3.17
N ARG A 225 -7.02 6.27 4.24
CA ARG A 225 -5.81 6.34 5.07
C ARG A 225 -4.57 5.86 4.30
N ILE A 226 -4.68 4.84 3.45
CA ILE A 226 -3.57 4.39 2.60
C ILE A 226 -3.25 5.44 1.53
N ILE A 227 -4.28 5.99 0.87
CA ILE A 227 -4.12 6.92 -0.25
C ILE A 227 -3.66 8.31 0.21
N LYS A 228 -4.33 8.86 1.23
CA LYS A 228 -4.16 10.25 1.71
C LYS A 228 -3.32 10.37 2.98
N GLY A 229 -3.15 9.27 3.72
CA GLY A 229 -2.41 9.22 4.99
C GLY A 229 -3.32 9.50 6.17
N ASP A 230 -2.92 9.05 7.37
CA ASP A 230 -3.62 9.39 8.59
C ASP A 230 -3.56 10.91 8.83
N PRO A 231 -4.70 11.61 9.04
CA PRO A 231 -4.71 13.06 9.28
C PRO A 231 -3.94 13.47 10.54
N GLY A 232 -3.56 12.49 11.38
CA GLY A 232 -2.83 12.70 12.61
C GLY A 232 -3.69 13.33 13.69
N ARG A 233 -3.25 13.19 14.96
CA ARG A 233 -3.81 14.02 16.03
C ARG A 233 -3.34 15.46 15.81
N PRO A 234 -4.20 16.48 15.99
CA PRO A 234 -3.76 17.87 16.02
C PRO A 234 -2.57 18.02 16.96
N GLY A 235 -1.52 18.72 16.51
CA GLY A 235 -0.39 19.04 17.38
C GLY A 235 -0.91 19.76 18.63
N ARG A 236 -0.37 19.42 19.81
CA ARG A 236 -0.72 20.14 21.04
C ARG A 236 -0.40 21.62 20.82
N SER A 237 -1.34 22.51 21.12
CA SER A 237 -1.09 23.95 21.15
C SER A 237 0.13 24.23 22.01
N GLY A 238 1.05 25.07 21.52
CA GLY A 238 2.17 25.52 22.34
C GLY A 238 1.67 26.21 23.61
N PRO A 239 2.48 26.23 24.69
CA PRO A 239 2.13 26.99 25.88
C PRO A 239 1.90 28.47 25.50
N PRO A 240 0.98 29.18 26.20
CA PRO A 240 0.82 30.62 26.04
C PRO A 240 2.16 31.34 26.18
N GLY A 241 2.39 32.37 25.35
CA GLY A 241 3.60 33.18 25.45
C GLY A 241 3.69 33.88 26.82
N PRO A 242 4.90 34.25 27.26
CA PRO A 242 5.06 35.03 28.49
C PRO A 242 4.28 36.36 28.40
N PRO A 243 3.75 36.87 29.52
CA PRO A 243 3.15 38.19 29.58
C PRO A 243 4.13 39.26 29.07
N GLY A 244 3.63 40.22 28.29
CA GLY A 244 4.44 41.34 27.81
C GLY A 244 4.97 42.19 28.97
N GLU A 245 6.17 42.74 28.80
CA GLU A 245 6.74 43.65 29.78
C GLU A 245 5.85 44.88 29.95
N LYS A 246 5.63 45.29 31.22
CA LYS A 246 4.92 46.53 31.51
C LYS A 246 5.75 47.69 30.98
N GLY A 247 5.14 48.53 30.15
CA GLY A 247 5.74 49.78 29.70
C GLY A 247 6.11 50.65 30.91
N SER A 248 7.30 51.24 30.86
CA SER A 248 7.75 52.18 31.87
C SER A 248 6.78 53.37 31.97
N PRO A 249 6.45 53.86 33.18
CA PRO A 249 5.69 55.08 33.33
C PRO A 249 6.44 56.23 32.65
N VAL A 250 5.75 56.99 31.81
CA VAL A 250 6.25 58.29 31.37
C VAL A 250 5.77 59.29 32.42
N GLY A 251 6.67 59.70 33.32
CA GLY A 251 6.41 60.65 34.40
C GLY A 251 7.66 60.94 35.20
#